data_AF-A0A6D0IE69-F1
#
_entry.id   AF-A0A6D0IE69-F1
#
_cell.length_a   1.000
_cell.length_b   1.000
_cell.length_c   1.000
_cell.angle_alpha   90.00
_cell.angle_beta   90.00
_cell.angle_gamma   90.00
#
_symmetry.space_group_name_H-M   'P 1'
#
loop_
_entity.id
_entity.type
_entity.pdbx_description
1 polymer ?
#
loop_
_entity_poly.entity_id
_entity_poly.type
_entity_poly.pdbx_seq_one_letter_code
_entity_poly.pdbx_strand_id
1 'polypeptide(L)' 'RLSLSDAERFIEEGHFAKGSMLPKVEAAASFARSRAGREALITVLSKAKEGIEGKTGTVICQ' A
#
# COMPACT_ATOMS: atom_id res chain seq x y z
N ARG A 1 1.51 -3.46 -7.91
CA ARG A 1 2.18 -2.23 -7.41
C ARG A 1 1.26 -1.05 -7.68
N LEU A 2 1.23 -0.05 -6.81
CA LEU A 2 0.41 1.16 -6.89
C LEU A 2 1.33 2.38 -6.74
N SER A 3 1.12 3.39 -7.57
CA SER A 3 1.72 4.71 -7.35
C SER A 3 1.03 5.45 -6.20
N LEU A 4 1.66 6.50 -5.67
CA LEU A 4 1.00 7.39 -4.69
C LEU A 4 -0.28 8.02 -5.26
N SER A 5 -0.27 8.40 -6.55
CA SER A 5 -1.45 8.97 -7.23
C SER A 5 -2.58 7.94 -7.39
N ASP A 6 -2.25 6.68 -7.67
CA ASP A 6 -3.28 5.63 -7.74
C ASP A 6 -3.89 5.39 -6.36
N ALA A 7 -3.07 5.37 -5.31
CA ALA A 7 -3.54 5.18 -3.94
C ALA A 7 -4.49 6.31 -3.53
N GLU A 8 -4.14 7.58 -3.79
CA GLU A 8 -5.00 8.74 -3.54
C GLU A 8 -6.31 8.65 -4.31
N ARG A 9 -6.26 8.39 -5.62
CA ARG A 9 -7.45 8.26 -6.45
C ARG A 9 -8.39 7.15 -5.95
N PHE A 10 -7.86 5.98 -5.58
CA PHE A 10 -8.70 4.89 -5.06
C PHE A 10 -9.28 5.17 -3.67
N ILE A 11 -8.60 6.00 -2.87
CA ILE A 11 -9.16 6.50 -1.60
C ILE A 11 -10.34 7.43 -1.87
N GLU A 12 -10.20 8.38 -2.80
CA GLU A 12 -11.26 9.33 -3.18
C GLU A 12 -12.47 8.64 -3.80
N GLU A 13 -12.23 7.64 -4.65
CA GLU A 13 -13.27 6.78 -5.26
C GLU A 13 -13.95 5.85 -4.22
N GLY A 14 -13.43 5.77 -2.99
CA GLY A 14 -14.06 5.03 -1.89
C GLY A 14 -13.88 3.52 -1.93
N HIS A 15 -12.86 3.00 -2.62
CA HIS A 15 -12.62 1.55 -2.74
C HIS A 15 -12.26 0.85 -1.43
N PHE A 16 -11.75 1.59 -0.45
CA PHE A 16 -11.24 1.02 0.79
C PHE A 16 -12.21 1.23 1.95
N ALA A 17 -12.59 0.13 2.60
CA ALA A 17 -13.43 0.17 3.80
C ALA A 17 -12.76 0.97 4.94
N LYS A 18 -13.47 1.98 5.46
CA LYS A 18 -12.98 2.94 6.47
C LYS A 18 -12.48 2.29 7.77
N GLY A 19 -13.08 1.18 8.18
CA GLY A 19 -12.74 0.47 9.43
C GLY A 19 -11.58 -0.53 9.31
N SER A 20 -11.02 -0.74 8.12
CA SER A 20 -10.04 -1.81 7.91
C SER A 20 -8.94 -1.45 6.91
N MET A 21 -9.25 -1.39 5.62
CA MET A 21 -8.25 -1.26 4.57
C MET A 21 -7.81 0.19 4.37
N LEU A 22 -8.73 1.15 4.49
CA LEU A 22 -8.41 2.58 4.32
C LEU A 22 -7.22 3.04 5.19
N PRO A 23 -7.23 2.83 6.53
CA PRO A 23 -6.11 3.26 7.37
C PRO A 23 -4.79 2.56 7.02
N LYS A 24 -4.82 1.38 6.40
CA LYS A 24 -3.61 0.67 5.94
C LYS A 24 -3.03 1.33 4.70
N VAL A 25 -3.88 1.69 3.74
CA VAL A 25 -3.47 2.36 2.50
C VAL A 25 -2.94 3.75 2.80
N GLU A 26 -3.63 4.52 3.67
CA GLU A 26 -3.18 5.86 4.09
C GLU A 26 -1.80 5.81 4.77
N ALA A 27 -1.60 4.88 5.73
CA ALA A 27 -0.33 4.71 6.40
C ALA A 27 0.80 4.28 5.44
N ALA A 28 0.51 3.34 4.53
CA ALA A 28 1.47 2.87 3.54
C ALA A 28 1.86 3.97 2.54
N ALA A 29 0.90 4.74 2.03
CA ALA A 29 1.15 5.88 1.16
C ALA A 29 1.94 6.99 1.88
N SER A 30 1.62 7.27 3.14
CA SER A 30 2.36 8.22 3.98
C SER A 30 3.83 7.80 4.15
N PHE A 31 4.08 6.51 4.45
CA PHE A 31 5.44 5.98 4.56
C PHE A 31 6.20 6.04 3.22
N ALA A 32 5.60 5.61 2.11
CA ALA A 32 6.24 5.66 0.80
C ALA A 32 6.58 7.09 0.36
N ARG A 33 5.73 8.08 0.71
CA ARG A 33 5.97 9.50 0.42
C ARG A 33 7.07 10.13 1.27
N SER A 34 7.34 9.58 2.45
CA SER A 34 8.22 10.22 3.43
C SER A 34 9.69 10.35 2.99
N ARG A 35 10.16 9.57 2.00
CA ARG A 35 11.49 9.71 1.40
C ARG A 35 11.58 8.98 0.06
N ALA A 36 12.38 9.53 -0.86
CA ALA A 36 12.77 8.90 -2.12
C ALA A 36 13.18 7.43 -1.96
N GLY A 37 12.59 6.54 -2.76
CA GLY A 37 12.90 5.11 -2.79
C GLY A 37 12.29 4.28 -1.65
N ARG A 38 11.40 4.85 -0.82
CA ARG A 38 10.63 4.07 0.15
C ARG A 38 9.43 3.39 -0.51
N GLU A 39 9.21 2.15 -0.11
CA GLU A 39 8.07 1.34 -0.53
C GLU A 39 7.38 0.74 0.70
N ALA A 40 6.07 0.58 0.64
CA ALA A 40 5.28 -0.09 1.67
C ALA A 40 4.57 -1.31 1.08
N LEU A 41 4.59 -2.43 1.78
CA LEU A 41 3.92 -3.68 1.39
C LEU A 41 2.74 -3.95 2.32
N ILE A 42 1.55 -4.12 1.74
CA ILE A 42 0.37 -4.66 2.42
C ILE A 42 0.18 -6.10 1.95
N THR A 43 0.28 -7.06 2.87
CA THR A 43 0.08 -8.49 2.60
C THR A 43 -0.49 -9.21 3.82
N VAL A 44 -0.85 -10.48 3.65
CA VAL A 44 -1.23 -11.37 4.75
C VAL A 44 0.02 -12.03 5.36
N LEU A 45 0.00 -12.26 6.67
CA LEU A 45 1.17 -12.77 7.42
C LEU A 45 1.71 -14.09 6.84
N SER A 46 0.82 -15.02 6.47
CA SER A 46 1.21 -16.31 5.87
C SER A 46 1.97 -16.18 4.56
N LYS A 47 1.85 -15.03 3.87
CA LYS A 47 2.53 -14.72 2.60
C LYS A 47 3.61 -13.64 2.75
N ALA A 48 4.07 -13.37 3.97
CA ALA A 48 5.05 -12.30 4.23
C ALA A 48 6.34 -12.48 3.40
N LYS A 49 6.89 -13.71 3.36
CA LYS A 49 8.08 -14.03 2.57
C LYS A 49 7.88 -13.76 1.08
N GLU A 50 6.83 -14.31 0.49
CA GLU A 50 6.49 -14.10 -0.93
C GLU A 50 6.22 -12.62 -1.25
N GLY A 51 5.64 -11.89 -0.30
CA GLY A 51 5.37 -10.47 -0.43
C GLY A 51 6.66 -9.64 -0.48
N ILE A 52 7.63 -9.94 0.39
CA ILE A 52 8.96 -9.31 0.38
C ILE A 52 9.71 -9.64 -0.92
N GLU A 53 9.54 -10.85 -1.45
CA GLU A 53 10.09 -11.26 -2.75
C GLU A 53 9.36 -10.63 -3.96
N GLY A 54 8.32 -9.82 -3.74
CA GLY A 54 7.57 -9.15 -4.79
C GLY A 54 6.61 -10.04 -5.58
N LYS A 55 6.34 -11.27 -5.10
CA LYS A 55 5.49 -12.25 -5.79
C LYS A 55 4.00 -12.08 -5.48
N THR A 56 3.68 -11.38 -4.39
CA THR A 56 2.28 -11.18 -3.95
C THR A 56 2.14 -9.91 -3.10
N GLY A 57 0.90 -9.59 -2.74
CA GLY A 57 0.55 -8.39 -1.97
C GLY A 57 0.52 -7.12 -2.80
N THR A 58 0.21 -6.02 -2.12
CA THR A 58 0.10 -4.69 -2.72
C THR A 58 1.26 -3.84 -2.24
N VAL A 59 2.13 -3.47 -3.16
CA VAL A 59 3.23 -2.52 -2.90
C VAL A 59 2.80 -1.12 -3.31
N ILE A 60 2.95 -0.16 -2.41
CA ILE A 60 2.75 1.28 -2.66
C ILE A 60 4.12 1.96 -2.69
N CYS A 61 4.40 2.69 -3.77
CA CYS A 61 5.66 3.39 -3.99
C CYS A 61 5.42 4.73 -4.72
N GLN A 62 6.47 5.56 -4.80
CA GLN A 62 6.50 6.76 -5.63
C GLN A 62 6.49 6.41 -7.12
#